data_AF-A0A0Q5MKE9-F1
#
_entry.id   AF-A0A0Q5MKE9-F1
#
_cell.length_a   1.000
_cell.length_b   1.000
_cell.length_c   1.000
_cell.angle_alpha   90.00
_cell.angle_beta   90.00
_cell.angle_gamma   90.00
#
_symmetry.space_group_name_H-M   'P 1'
#
loop_
_entity.id
_entity.type
_entity.pdbx_description
1 polymer ?
#
loop_
_entity_poly.entity_id
_entity_poly.type
_entity_poly.pdbx_seq_one_letter_code
_entity_poly.pdbx_strand_id
1 'polypeptide(L)'
;MDRTDGNRASGLGWDEQVRIARSQRDATAALLAPPPVTYNTAPTPQPAPVPGRREACAALDERVKSLDSMGRAGSLHYDLDWVRRERKSARDEQYRLRC
;
A
#
# COMPACT_ATOMS: atom_id res chain seq x y z
N MET A 1 19.91 25.81 51.06
CA MET A 1 18.74 24.99 51.46
C MET A 1 17.65 25.30 50.45
N ASP A 2 17.01 24.40 49.73
CA ASP A 2 16.70 22.99 49.95
C ASP A 2 16.23 22.41 48.59
N ARG A 3 16.74 21.24 48.18
CA ARG A 3 16.16 20.39 47.14
C ARG A 3 16.59 18.95 47.41
N THR A 4 16.08 18.46 48.54
CA THR A 4 15.60 17.09 48.73
C THR A 4 15.76 16.14 47.54
N ASP A 5 16.68 15.20 47.75
CA ASP A 5 16.60 13.77 47.45
C ASP A 5 15.35 13.29 46.70
N GLY A 6 15.47 13.29 45.37
CA GLY A 6 14.63 12.47 44.49
C GLY A 6 15.28 11.11 44.27
N ASN A 7 14.99 10.16 45.15
CA ASN A 7 15.29 8.74 45.02
C ASN A 7 15.02 8.20 43.59
N ARG A 8 16.08 7.98 42.79
CA ARG A 8 16.04 7.27 41.50
C ARG A 8 17.30 6.44 41.31
N ALA A 9 17.29 5.21 41.86
CA ALA A 9 17.99 3.96 41.49
C ALA A 9 19.44 3.94 40.91
N SER A 10 20.13 5.05 40.71
CA SER A 10 21.50 5.10 40.18
C SER A 10 22.07 6.43 40.64
N GLY A 11 23.23 6.45 41.30
CA GLY A 11 23.88 7.67 41.83
C GLY A 11 24.36 8.68 40.78
N LEU A 12 23.69 8.74 39.63
CA LEU A 12 23.95 9.63 38.51
C LEU A 12 23.05 10.86 38.63
N GLY A 13 23.61 12.04 38.34
CA GLY A 13 22.84 13.28 38.27
C GLY A 13 21.76 13.24 37.20
N TRP A 14 20.72 14.08 37.35
CA TRP A 14 19.55 14.12 36.47
C TRP A 14 19.90 14.20 34.97
N ASP A 15 20.81 15.11 34.60
CA ASP A 15 21.18 15.31 33.20
C ASP A 15 21.83 14.07 32.57
N GLU A 16 22.60 13.34 33.38
CA GLU A 16 23.24 12.10 32.95
C GLU A 16 22.22 10.98 32.75
N GLN A 17 21.22 10.89 33.65
CA GLN A 17 20.10 9.96 33.47
C GLN A 17 19.32 10.27 32.19
N VAL A 18 19.05 11.54 31.91
CA VAL A 18 18.34 11.96 30.69
C VAL A 18 19.16 11.62 29.44
N ARG A 19 20.49 11.84 29.48
CA ARG A 19 21.39 11.50 28.37
C ARG A 19 21.36 10.00 28.06
N ILE A 20 21.43 9.16 29.08
CA ILE A 20 21.38 7.70 28.95
C ILE A 20 20.01 7.24 28.41
N ALA A 21 18.92 7.79 28.93
CA ALA A 21 17.58 7.44 28.46
C ALA A 21 17.38 7.79 26.98
N ARG A 22 17.89 8.95 26.54
CA ARG A 22 17.84 9.36 25.13
C ARG A 22 18.64 8.42 24.24
N SER A 23 19.87 8.07 24.64
CA SER A 23 20.72 7.18 23.84
C SER A 23 20.09 5.79 23.67
N GLN A 24 19.49 5.24 24.74
CA GLN A 24 18.80 3.95 24.69
C GLN A 24 17.57 4.00 23.77
N ARG A 25 16.79 5.08 23.84
CA ARG A 25 15.63 5.27 22.97
C ARG A 25 16.04 5.35 21.50
N ASP A 26 17.04 6.15 21.19
CA ASP A 26 17.47 6.39 19.81
C ASP A 26 18.11 5.12 19.21
N ALA A 27 18.89 4.37 20.00
CA ALA A 27 19.42 3.06 19.60
C ALA A 27 18.31 2.04 19.31
N THR A 28 17.27 1.99 20.16
CA THR A 28 16.13 1.09 19.95
C THR A 28 15.33 1.48 18.70
N ALA A 29 15.12 2.78 18.48
CA ALA A 29 14.43 3.30 17.31
C ALA A 29 15.18 2.93 16.00
N ALA A 30 16.51 2.97 16.01
CA ALA A 30 17.33 2.56 14.88
C ALA A 30 17.20 1.06 14.57
N LEU A 31 17.15 0.20 15.61
CA LEU A 31 17.00 -1.25 15.45
C LEU A 31 15.60 -1.67 14.95
N LEU A 32 14.57 -0.89 15.29
CA LEU A 32 13.18 -1.16 14.90
C LEU A 32 12.75 -0.44 13.61
N ALA A 33 13.65 0.35 13.00
CA ALA A 33 13.31 1.09 11.79
C ALA A 33 13.01 0.12 10.63
N PRO A 34 11.83 0.20 10.00
CA PRO A 34 11.55 -0.60 8.81
C PRO A 34 12.49 -0.21 7.68
N PRO A 35 12.89 -1.18 6.82
CA PRO A 35 13.75 -0.87 5.68
C PRO A 35 13.06 0.14 4.75
N PRO A 36 13.81 1.08 4.15
CA PRO A 36 13.23 2.02 3.20
C PRO A 36 12.69 1.24 1.99
N VAL A 37 11.41 1.42 1.70
CA VAL A 37 10.78 0.85 0.50
C VAL A 37 11.27 1.62 -0.71
N THR A 38 12.06 0.98 -1.57
CA THR A 38 12.48 1.52 -2.86
C THR A 38 11.44 1.14 -3.91
N TYR A 39 10.68 2.14 -4.37
CA TYR A 39 9.80 1.96 -5.52
C TYR A 39 10.63 2.18 -6.79
N ASN A 40 10.87 1.11 -7.55
CA ASN A 40 11.45 1.21 -8.89
C ASN A 40 10.41 1.82 -9.84
N THR A 41 10.34 3.15 -9.91
CA THR A 41 9.65 3.90 -10.96
C THR A 41 10.52 3.96 -12.22
N ALA A 42 10.94 2.81 -12.74
CA ALA A 42 11.41 2.78 -14.11
C ALA A 42 10.17 2.89 -15.02
N PRO A 43 10.09 3.90 -15.91
CA PRO A 43 9.04 3.94 -16.91
C PRO A 43 9.25 2.73 -17.83
N THR A 44 8.40 1.71 -17.70
CA THR A 44 8.33 0.65 -18.71
C THR A 44 7.94 1.32 -20.03
N PRO A 45 8.71 1.15 -21.12
CA PRO A 45 8.33 1.71 -22.42
C PRO A 45 6.96 1.14 -22.82
N GLN A 46 5.91 1.95 -22.78
CA GLN A 46 4.61 1.55 -23.31
C GLN A 46 4.78 1.35 -24.83
N PRO A 47 4.51 0.15 -25.37
CA PRO A 47 4.54 -0.05 -26.81
C PRO A 47 3.49 0.88 -27.44
N ALA A 48 3.84 1.54 -28.55
CA ALA A 48 2.92 2.40 -29.28
C ALA A 48 1.56 1.68 -29.50
N PRO A 49 0.42 2.36 -29.30
CA PRO A 49 -0.88 1.74 -29.43
C PRO A 49 -1.12 1.32 -30.89
N VAL A 50 -1.14 0.02 -31.12
CA VAL A 50 -1.63 -0.56 -32.37
C VAL A 50 -3.12 -0.21 -32.48
N PRO A 51 -3.65 0.26 -33.63
CA PRO A 51 -5.03 0.77 -33.73
C PRO A 51 -6.10 -0.18 -33.14
N GLY A 52 -5.99 -1.49 -33.40
CA GLY A 52 -6.91 -2.49 -32.84
C GLY A 52 -6.76 -2.73 -31.33
N ARG A 53 -5.62 -2.38 -30.73
CA ARG A 53 -5.38 -2.51 -29.28
C ARG A 53 -6.19 -1.48 -28.50
N ARG A 54 -6.31 -0.26 -29.00
CA ARG A 54 -7.08 0.82 -28.34
C ARG A 54 -8.57 0.48 -28.29
N GLU A 55 -9.11 -0.02 -29.39
CA GLU A 55 -10.51 -0.45 -29.48
C GLU A 55 -10.78 -1.66 -28.57
N ALA A 56 -9.85 -2.64 -28.55
CA ALA A 56 -9.94 -3.77 -27.63
C ALA A 56 -9.92 -3.34 -26.16
N CYS A 57 -9.05 -2.40 -25.78
CA CYS A 57 -9.03 -1.84 -24.42
C CYS A 57 -10.35 -1.13 -24.07
N ALA A 58 -10.90 -0.34 -24.99
CA ALA A 58 -12.17 0.35 -24.77
C ALA A 58 -13.34 -0.64 -24.59
N ALA A 59 -13.38 -1.71 -25.41
CA ALA A 59 -14.40 -2.76 -25.28
C ALA A 59 -14.29 -3.50 -23.94
N LEU A 60 -13.07 -3.79 -23.48
CA LEU A 60 -12.83 -4.41 -22.17
C LEU A 60 -13.24 -3.48 -21.02
N ASP A 61 -12.99 -2.18 -21.13
CA ASP A 61 -13.42 -1.19 -20.13
C ASP A 61 -14.95 -1.13 -20.02
N GLU A 62 -15.67 -1.08 -21.13
CA GLU A 62 -17.13 -1.10 -21.12
C GLU A 62 -17.67 -2.40 -20.51
N ARG A 63 -17.02 -3.52 -20.80
CA ARG A 63 -17.36 -4.81 -20.19
C ARG A 63 -17.17 -4.79 -18.67
N VAL A 64 -16.05 -4.24 -18.19
CA VAL A 64 -15.80 -4.11 -16.74
C VAL A 64 -16.82 -3.19 -16.09
N LYS A 65 -17.19 -2.07 -16.71
CA LYS A 65 -18.24 -1.16 -16.20
C LYS A 65 -19.59 -1.85 -16.08
N SER A 66 -19.99 -2.62 -17.09
CA SER A 66 -21.22 -3.42 -17.07
C SER A 66 -21.22 -4.44 -15.93
N LEU A 67 -20.13 -5.20 -15.78
CA LEU A 67 -19.94 -6.15 -14.67
C LEU A 67 -19.90 -5.49 -13.30
N ASP A 68 -19.42 -4.25 -13.22
CA ASP A 68 -19.44 -3.46 -11.98
C ASP A 68 -20.85 -2.99 -11.62
N SER A 69 -21.63 -2.56 -12.60
CA SER A 69 -23.05 -2.25 -12.43
C SER A 69 -23.84 -3.47 -11.97
N MET A 70 -23.65 -4.64 -12.60
CA MET A 70 -24.29 -5.90 -12.18
C MET A 70 -23.91 -6.28 -10.74
N GLY A 71 -22.64 -6.13 -10.38
CA GLY A 71 -22.18 -6.39 -9.01
C GLY A 71 -22.83 -5.47 -7.97
N ARG A 72 -23.12 -4.21 -8.34
CA ARG A 72 -23.83 -3.25 -7.49
C ARG A 72 -25.33 -3.50 -7.41
N ALA A 73 -25.94 -4.01 -8.48
CA ALA A 73 -27.36 -4.41 -8.48
C ALA A 73 -27.62 -5.59 -7.52
N GLY A 74 -26.61 -6.40 -7.23
CA GLY A 74 -26.65 -7.42 -6.18
C GLY A 74 -27.14 -8.79 -6.63
N SER A 75 -27.11 -9.74 -5.69
CA SER A 75 -27.36 -11.17 -5.95
C SER A 75 -28.81 -11.51 -6.26
N LEU A 76 -29.75 -10.59 -6.05
CA LEU A 76 -31.14 -10.77 -6.42
C LEU A 76 -31.31 -10.88 -7.94
N HIS A 77 -30.43 -10.24 -8.71
CA HIS A 77 -30.54 -10.13 -10.16
C HIS A 77 -29.46 -10.91 -10.92
N TYR A 78 -28.31 -11.17 -10.29
CA TYR A 78 -27.16 -11.77 -10.95
C TYR A 78 -26.42 -12.77 -10.06
N ASP A 79 -25.79 -13.78 -10.67
CA ASP A 79 -24.79 -14.61 -10.00
C ASP A 79 -23.52 -13.78 -9.76
N LEU A 80 -23.32 -13.35 -8.50
CA LEU A 80 -22.18 -12.52 -8.12
C LEU A 80 -20.83 -13.22 -8.26
N ASP A 81 -20.78 -14.54 -8.13
CA ASP A 81 -19.52 -15.28 -8.29
C ASP A 81 -19.15 -15.39 -9.76
N TRP A 82 -20.12 -15.57 -10.65
CA TRP A 82 -19.91 -15.41 -12.09
C TRP A 82 -19.45 -13.99 -12.44
N VAL A 83 -20.13 -12.95 -11.94
CA VAL A 83 -19.74 -11.55 -12.18
C VAL A 83 -18.31 -11.25 -11.72
N ARG A 84 -17.90 -11.78 -10.55
CA ARG A 84 -16.53 -11.65 -10.03
C ARG A 84 -15.51 -12.33 -10.95
N ARG A 85 -15.78 -13.57 -11.37
CA ARG A 85 -14.90 -14.32 -12.29
C ARG A 85 -14.74 -13.57 -13.61
N GLU A 86 -15.83 -13.08 -14.18
CA GLU A 86 -15.81 -12.41 -15.47
C GLU A 86 -15.07 -11.07 -15.41
N ARG A 87 -15.25 -10.32 -14.30
CA ARG A 87 -14.52 -9.06 -14.09
C ARG A 87 -13.03 -9.28 -13.95
N LYS A 88 -12.63 -10.33 -13.23
CA LYS A 88 -11.23 -10.74 -13.13
C LYS A 88 -10.68 -11.10 -14.50
N SER A 89 -11.39 -11.90 -15.28
CA SER A 89 -10.98 -12.29 -16.64
C SER A 89 -10.74 -11.06 -17.53
N ALA A 90 -11.68 -10.11 -17.55
CA ALA A 90 -11.56 -8.88 -18.34
C ALA A 90 -10.37 -8.01 -17.90
N ARG A 91 -10.14 -7.87 -16.58
CA ARG A 91 -8.96 -7.15 -16.03
C ARG A 91 -7.64 -7.85 -16.38
N ASP A 92 -7.62 -9.18 -16.33
CA ASP A 92 -6.44 -9.96 -16.71
C ASP A 92 -6.15 -9.81 -18.21
N GLU A 93 -7.18 -9.76 -19.06
CA GLU A 93 -7.07 -9.46 -20.50
C GLU A 93 -6.48 -8.06 -20.74
N GLN A 94 -6.99 -7.04 -20.04
CA GLN A 94 -6.46 -5.67 -20.09
C GLN A 94 -4.97 -5.65 -19.73
N TYR A 95 -4.58 -6.37 -18.68
CA TYR A 95 -3.18 -6.48 -18.27
C TYR A 95 -2.31 -7.13 -19.34
N ARG A 96 -2.77 -8.21 -19.98
CA ARG A 96 -2.04 -8.87 -21.08
C ARG A 96 -1.86 -7.93 -22.27
N LEU A 97 -2.89 -7.16 -22.60
CA LEU A 97 -2.86 -6.22 -23.72
C LEU A 97 -2.11 -4.92 -23.41
N ARG A 98 -1.68 -4.70 -22.15
CA ARG A 98 -1.07 -3.44 -21.70
C ARG A 98 -1.95 -2.25 -22.05
N CYS A 99 -3.26 -2.42 -21.82
CA CYS A 99 -4.12 -1.32 -21.43
C CYS A 99 -3.61 -0.84 -20.04
#